data_AF-A0A5J5IEP2-F1
#
_entry.id   AF-A0A5J5IEP2-F1
#
_cell.length_a   1.000
_cell.length_b   1.000
_cell.length_c   1.000
_cell.angle_alpha   90.00
_cell.angle_beta   90.00
_cell.angle_gamma   90.00
#
_symmetry.space_group_name_H-M   'P 1'
#
loop_
_entity.id
_entity.type
_entity.pdbx_description
1 polymer ?
#
loop_
_entity_poly.entity_id
_entity_poly.type
_entity_poly.pdbx_seq_one_letter_code
_entity_poly.pdbx_strand_id
1 'polypeptide(L)' 'MIQKIEEKGRQLPTGVHYINSWINEEVTTCYQVMESDSEEKINEWIQHWNDLADFKVIPVITSAQAKERVDAI' A
#
# COMPACT_ATOMS: atom_id res chain seq x y z
N MET A 1 7.89 -6.59 -12.85
CA MET A 1 6.90 -6.75 -11.77
C MET A 1 6.07 -8.02 -11.93
N ILE A 2 5.31 -8.21 -13.02
CA ILE A 2 4.43 -9.38 -13.23
C ILE A 2 5.16 -10.73 -12.99
N GLN A 3 6.32 -10.95 -13.60
CA GLN A 3 7.10 -12.18 -13.42
C GLN A 3 7.44 -12.47 -11.94
N LYS A 4 7.87 -11.46 -11.18
CA LYS A 4 8.20 -11.61 -9.74
C LYS A 4 6.95 -11.92 -8.90
N ILE A 5 5.79 -11.42 -9.29
CA ILE A 5 4.50 -11.77 -8.66
C ILE A 5 4.13 -13.23 -8.96
N GLU A 6 4.30 -13.68 -10.20
CA GLU A 6 4.02 -15.07 -10.59
C GLU A 6 4.93 -16.06 -9.86
N GLU A 7 6.20 -15.72 -9.68
CA GLU A 7 7.19 -16.58 -9.02
C GLU A 7 7.11 -16.56 -7.48
N LYS A 8 6.95 -15.38 -6.88
CA LYS A 8 7.09 -15.17 -5.42
C LYS A 8 5.79 -14.73 -4.73
N GLY A 9 4.71 -14.60 -5.50
CA GLY A 9 3.49 -13.98 -5.01
C GLY A 9 3.68 -12.49 -4.71
N ARG A 10 2.76 -11.92 -3.92
CA ARG A 10 2.79 -10.50 -3.55
C ARG A 10 3.86 -10.17 -2.50
N GLN A 11 4.51 -11.19 -1.92
CA GLN A 11 5.52 -11.06 -0.87
C GLN A 11 5.05 -10.16 0.30
N LEU A 12 3.77 -10.25 0.67
CA LEU A 12 3.21 -9.47 1.78
C LEU A 12 3.76 -9.99 3.11
N PRO A 13 4.46 -9.17 3.91
CA PRO A 13 4.86 -9.54 5.26
C PRO A 13 3.65 -9.86 6.15
N THR A 14 3.86 -10.63 7.22
CA THR A 14 2.83 -10.83 8.24
C THR A 14 2.40 -9.48 8.84
N GLY A 15 1.10 -9.26 8.98
CA GLY A 15 0.53 -7.98 9.42
C GLY A 15 0.43 -6.92 8.31
N VAL A 16 0.57 -7.33 7.04
CA VAL A 16 0.30 -6.47 5.87
C VAL A 16 -0.80 -7.10 5.03
N HIS A 17 -1.89 -6.35 4.85
CA HIS A 17 -3.06 -6.78 4.10
C HIS A 17 -3.30 -5.85 2.92
N TYR A 18 -3.46 -6.44 1.74
CA TYR A 18 -3.94 -5.71 0.57
C TYR A 18 -5.44 -5.51 0.67
N ILE A 19 -5.91 -4.28 0.46
CA ILE A 19 -7.34 -3.95 0.45
C ILE A 19 -7.84 -3.80 -0.98
N ASN A 20 -7.29 -2.86 -1.73
CA ASN A 20 -7.65 -2.64 -3.14
C ASN A 20 -6.57 -1.87 -3.90
N SER A 21 -6.69 -1.82 -5.22
CA SER A 21 -5.84 -0.99 -6.07
C SER A 21 -6.55 -0.53 -7.34
N TRP A 22 -6.04 0.57 -7.88
CA TRP A 22 -6.45 1.14 -9.15
C TRP A 22 -5.21 1.55 -9.93
N ILE A 23 -5.21 1.29 -11.23
CA ILE A 23 -4.15 1.71 -12.14
C ILE A 23 -4.64 2.96 -12.87
N ASN A 24 -3.77 3.96 -13.03
CA ASN A 24 -4.11 5.11 -13.87
C ASN A 24 -4.28 4.71 -15.34
N GLU A 25 -4.91 5.58 -16.13
CA GLU A 25 -5.22 5.29 -17.54
C GLU A 25 -3.95 5.10 -18.39
N GLU A 26 -2.85 5.77 -18.06
CA GLU A 26 -1.57 5.62 -18.75
C GLU A 26 -0.81 4.33 -18.39
N VAL A 27 -1.33 3.54 -17.43
CA VAL A 27 -0.73 2.27 -16.98
C VAL A 27 0.71 2.43 -16.48
N THR A 28 0.97 3.54 -15.78
CA THR A 28 2.29 3.88 -15.24
C THR A 28 2.34 3.92 -13.71
N THR A 29 1.19 4.13 -13.06
CA THR A 29 1.08 4.31 -11.61
C THR A 29 -0.02 3.42 -11.05
N CYS A 30 0.35 2.65 -10.02
CA CYS A 30 -0.60 1.89 -9.21
C CYS A 30 -0.89 2.64 -7.92
N TYR A 31 -2.16 2.96 -7.69
CA TYR A 31 -2.65 3.44 -6.40
C TYR A 31 -3.15 2.26 -5.60
N GLN A 32 -2.49 1.96 -4.48
CA GLN A 32 -2.81 0.80 -3.66
C GLN A 32 -3.19 1.23 -2.25
N VAL A 33 -4.29 0.66 -1.75
CA VAL A 33 -4.69 0.77 -0.35
C VAL A 33 -4.28 -0.51 0.36
N MET A 34 -3.51 -0.34 1.43
CA MET A 34 -3.01 -1.43 2.26
C MET A 34 -3.37 -1.13 3.71
N GLU A 35 -3.69 -2.17 4.47
CA GLU A 35 -3.79 -2.15 5.92
C GLU A 35 -2.53 -2.80 6.49
N SER A 36 -1.97 -2.19 7.54
CA SER A 36 -0.85 -2.79 8.24
C SER A 36 -0.81 -2.36 9.69
N ASP A 37 -0.27 -3.24 10.53
CA ASP A 37 -0.04 -2.98 11.95
C ASP A 37 0.99 -1.87 12.20
N SER A 38 1.90 -1.63 11.25
CA SER A 38 2.93 -0.58 11.37
C SER A 38 3.49 -0.11 10.02
N GLU A 39 4.07 1.09 10.00
CA GLU A 39 4.69 1.66 8.79
C GLU A 39 5.97 0.88 8.40
N GLU A 40 6.71 0.35 9.37
CA GLU A 40 7.91 -0.46 9.13
C GLU A 40 7.60 -1.70 8.31
N LYS A 41 6.42 -2.30 8.48
CA LYS A 41 5.98 -3.46 7.71
C LYS A 41 5.66 -3.13 6.25
N ILE A 42 5.14 -1.94 5.99
CA ILE A 42 5.00 -1.44 4.62
C ILE A 42 6.39 -1.19 4.00
N ASN A 43 7.33 -0.65 4.77
CA ASN A 43 8.71 -0.44 4.30
C ASN A 43 9.44 -1.77 4.01
N GLU A 44 9.24 -2.79 4.83
CA GLU A 44 9.73 -4.17 4.57
C GLU A 44 9.20 -4.69 3.24
N TRP A 45 7.90 -4.54 2.99
CA TRP A 45 7.30 -4.90 1.70
C TRP A 45 7.92 -4.11 0.53
N ILE A 46 8.10 -2.79 0.68
CA ILE A 46 8.72 -1.94 -0.36
C ILE A 46 10.14 -2.40 -0.69
N GLN A 47 10.94 -2.82 0.29
CA GLN A 47 12.28 -3.34 0.03
C GLN A 47 12.30 -4.57 -0.89
N HIS A 48 11.20 -5.31 -0.98
CA HIS A 48 11.06 -6.42 -1.92
C HIS A 48 10.71 -5.98 -3.35
N TRP A 49 10.35 -4.72 -3.58
CA TRP A 49 9.84 -4.23 -4.87
C TRP A 49 10.48 -2.93 -5.37
N ASN A 50 11.29 -2.26 -4.56
CA ASN A 50 11.93 -0.99 -4.90
C ASN A 50 12.94 -1.09 -6.06
N ASP A 51 13.32 -2.30 -6.46
CA ASP A 51 14.09 -2.59 -7.66
C ASP A 51 13.26 -2.45 -8.96
N LEU A 52 11.93 -2.45 -8.85
CA LEU A 52 11.00 -2.53 -9.98
C LEU A 52 10.02 -1.35 -10.07
N ALA A 53 9.86 -0.57 -9.00
CA ALA A 53 8.94 0.56 -8.94
C ALA A 53 9.37 1.55 -7.85
N ASP A 54 9.00 2.82 -8.05
CA ASP A 54 9.11 3.85 -7.03
C ASP A 54 7.86 3.87 -6.13
N PHE A 55 8.04 4.21 -4.86
CA PHE A 55 6.97 4.19 -3.87
C PHE A 55 6.82 5.53 -3.16
N LYS A 56 5.56 5.97 -3.01
CA LYS A 56 5.18 7.06 -2.12
C LYS A 56 4.12 6.55 -1.16
N VAL A 57 4.45 6.50 0.13
CA VAL A 57 3.52 6.06 1.19
C VAL A 57 2.88 7.29 1.82
N ILE A 58 1.55 7.26 1.94
CA ILE A 58 0.77 8.32 2.60
C ILE A 58 -0.14 7.64 3.61
N PRO A 59 0.03 7.87 4.92
CA PRO A 59 -0.90 7.37 5.93
C PRO A 59 -2.29 8.00 5.71
N VAL A 60 -3.31 7.16 5.71
CA VAL A 60 -4.70 7.59 5.55
C VAL A 60 -5.55 7.07 6.71
N ILE A 61 -6.69 7.71 6.92
CA ILE A 61 -7.70 7.30 7.89
C ILE A 61 -9.02 7.07 7.17
N THR A 62 -9.92 6.30 7.78
CA THR A 62 -11.26 6.13 7.25
C THR A 62 -12.05 7.44 7.33
N SER A 63 -13.09 7.57 6.50
CA SER A 63 -13.98 8.73 6.55
C SER A 63 -14.66 8.90 7.92
N ALA A 64 -14.92 7.80 8.64
CA ALA A 64 -15.46 7.83 10.00
C ALA A 64 -14.48 8.46 10.99
N GLN A 65 -13.21 8.02 10.97
CA GLN A 65 -12.15 8.60 11.80
C GLN A 65 -11.88 10.07 11.43
N ALA A 66 -11.94 10.42 10.15
CA ALA A 66 -11.80 11.80 9.70
C ALA A 66 -12.93 12.68 10.25
N LYS A 67 -14.17 12.18 10.22
CA LYS A 67 -15.33 12.86 10.81
C LYS A 67 -15.13 13.10 12.31
N GLU A 68 -14.71 12.08 13.06
CA GLU A 68 -14.43 12.20 14.50
C GLU A 68 -13.37 13.27 14.82
N ARG A 69 -12.32 13.37 13.99
CA ARG A 69 -11.27 14.38 14.17
C ARG A 69 -11.77 15.80 13.92
N VAL A 70 -12.63 15.99 12.93
CA VAL A 70 -13.20 17.31 12.61
C VAL A 70 -14.19 17.73 13.70
N ASP A 71 -15.01 16.81 14.19
CA ASP A 71 -16.00 17.08 15.25
C ASP A 71 -15.33 17.40 16.63
N ALA A 72 -14.05 17.06 16.81
CA ALA A 72 -13.29 17.29 18.04
C ALA A 72 -12.53 18.64 18.08
N ILE A 73 -12.63 19.46 17.02
CA ILE A 73 -12.03 20.81 16.90
C ILE A 73 -13.08 21.86 17.25
#